data_AF-Q4CV01-F1
#
_entry.id   AF-Q4CV01-F1
#
_cell.length_a   1.000
_cell.length_b   1.000
_cell.length_c   1.000
_cell.angle_alpha   90.00
_cell.angle_beta   90.00
_cell.angle_gamma   90.00
#
_symmetry.space_group_name_H-M   'P 1'
#
loop_
_entity.id
_entity.type
_entity.pdbx_description
1 polymer ?
#
loop_
_entity_poly.entity_id
_entity_poly.type
_entity_poly.pdbx_seq_one_letter_code
_entity_poly.pdbx_strand_id
1 'polypeptide(L)'
;MRMAQEVCGSVRVVVRCRPLLSGEEGDACSRVHFEAEGGNVLVDGKAQEGTRCFTFDRALPPNSTQEDVMQEVSPMIEHVLKGIHATVFAYGQTGSGKTYTVEGIDYLRHGSGNPRPSLKTDPRQHGIIPRAIQLVFDRAREMQLEDGNLRFQFCCSFYQIYNERVMDLLNPSTTHSPNTGLKVGWCRGDVFAVENLFICNCDEPEKMRRCFFSGTKEKFMGSHARTSSHR
;
A
#
# COMPACT_ATOMS: atom_id res chain seq x y z
N MET A 1 -33.18 -11.89 16.82
CA MET A 1 -32.21 -11.06 17.55
C MET A 1 -30.98 -10.91 16.65
N ARG A 2 -30.89 -9.84 15.86
CA ARG A 2 -29.65 -9.56 15.12
C ARG A 2 -28.72 -8.87 16.11
N MET A 3 -27.69 -9.57 16.56
CA MET A 3 -26.58 -8.94 17.27
C MET A 3 -26.07 -7.82 16.37
N ALA A 4 -26.22 -6.57 16.80
CA ALA A 4 -25.50 -5.47 16.21
C ALA A 4 -24.02 -5.80 16.41
N GLN A 5 -23.34 -6.27 15.36
CA GLN A 5 -21.89 -6.21 15.36
C GLN A 5 -21.57 -4.73 15.50
N GLU A 6 -21.05 -4.34 16.67
CA GLU A 6 -20.42 -3.05 16.84
C GLU A 6 -19.38 -2.92 15.74
N VAL A 7 -19.68 -2.08 14.75
CA VAL A 7 -18.68 -1.62 13.78
C VAL A 7 -17.77 -0.71 14.59
N CYS A 8 -16.79 -1.30 15.27
CA CYS A 8 -15.75 -0.52 15.92
C CYS A 8 -14.92 0.12 14.80
N GLY A 9 -15.27 1.36 14.45
CA GLY A 9 -14.55 2.19 13.50
C GLY A 9 -13.23 2.68 14.09
N SER A 10 -12.35 1.77 14.48
CA SER A 10 -11.04 2.13 15.04
C SER A 10 -10.03 2.36 13.92
N VAL A 11 -9.45 3.56 13.93
CA VAL A 11 -8.22 3.83 13.18
C VAL A 11 -7.11 3.02 13.88
N ARG A 12 -6.43 2.17 13.12
CA ARG A 12 -5.23 1.44 13.59
C ARG A 12 -3.99 2.02 12.93
N VAL A 13 -2.97 2.26 13.74
CA VAL A 13 -1.66 2.75 13.34
C VAL A 13 -0.64 1.64 13.54
N VAL A 14 -0.11 1.14 12.44
CA VAL A 14 1.00 0.18 12.42
C VAL A 14 2.25 0.89 11.94
N VAL A 15 3.29 0.89 12.76
CA VAL A 15 4.61 1.40 12.35
C VAL A 15 5.46 0.23 11.86
N ARG A 16 6.06 0.39 10.67
CA ARG A 16 7.01 -0.57 10.13
C ARG A 16 8.37 0.08 9.98
N CYS A 17 9.38 -0.53 10.59
CA CYS A 17 10.76 -0.13 10.41
C CYS A 17 11.39 -0.91 9.26
N ARG A 18 12.14 -0.24 8.40
CA ARG A 18 12.98 -0.94 7.41
C ARG A 18 14.34 -1.28 8.02
N PRO A 19 15.03 -2.31 7.53
CA PRO A 19 16.45 -2.51 7.78
C PRO A 19 17.26 -1.25 7.49
N LEU A 20 18.34 -1.07 8.26
CA LEU A 20 19.38 -0.10 7.95
C LEU A 20 20.00 -0.47 6.60
N LEU A 21 20.20 0.53 5.75
CA LEU A 21 20.92 0.38 4.49
C LEU A 21 22.43 0.39 4.78
N SER A 22 23.21 -0.16 3.86
CA SER A 22 24.67 -0.10 3.94
C SER A 22 25.14 1.36 4.11
N GLY A 23 25.88 1.62 5.18
CA GLY A 23 26.34 2.97 5.56
C GLY A 23 25.49 3.68 6.62
N GLU A 24 24.31 3.16 6.99
CA GLU A 24 23.46 3.73 8.05
C GLU A 24 23.73 3.11 9.45
N GLU A 25 24.52 2.03 9.52
CA GLU A 25 24.83 1.26 10.74
C GLU A 25 25.54 2.10 11.82
N GLY A 26 26.20 3.20 11.44
CA GLY A 26 26.84 4.16 12.35
C GLY A 26 26.13 5.51 12.50
N ASP A 27 24.99 5.73 11.84
CA ASP A 27 24.24 6.99 11.90
C ASP A 27 23.23 6.96 13.07
N ALA A 28 22.62 8.11 13.38
CA ALA A 28 21.56 8.27 14.37
C ALA A 28 20.34 7.35 14.14
N CYS A 29 20.24 6.70 12.98
CA CYS A 29 19.24 5.68 12.65
C CYS A 29 19.37 4.39 13.46
N SER A 30 20.55 4.08 14.02
CA SER A 30 20.80 2.89 14.85
C SER A 30 20.20 2.97 16.27
N ARG A 31 19.43 4.03 16.56
CA ARG A 31 18.94 4.41 17.89
C ARG A 31 17.48 4.06 18.13
N VAL A 32 16.92 3.19 17.28
CA VAL A 32 15.52 2.79 17.32
C VAL A 32 15.43 1.35 17.83
N HIS A 33 14.77 1.18 18.96
CA HIS A 33 14.55 -0.13 19.59
C HIS A 33 13.06 -0.46 19.62
N PHE A 34 12.76 -1.73 19.46
CA PHE A 34 11.40 -2.25 19.44
C PHE A 34 11.19 -3.11 20.68
N GLU A 35 10.09 -2.88 21.40
CA GLU A 35 9.68 -3.78 22.47
C GLU A 35 9.11 -5.08 21.87
N ALA A 36 9.41 -6.22 22.50
CA ALA A 36 8.94 -7.52 22.03
C ALA A 36 7.40 -7.55 21.99
N GLU A 37 6.84 -7.98 20.85
CA GLU A 37 5.41 -8.26 20.63
C GLU A 37 4.43 -7.08 20.85
N GLY A 38 4.93 -5.86 21.08
CA GLY A 38 4.12 -4.69 21.40
C GLY A 38 3.94 -3.65 20.28
N GLY A 39 3.44 -2.50 20.71
CA GLY A 39 3.29 -1.28 19.91
C GLY A 39 4.33 -0.20 20.20
N ASN A 40 5.25 -0.44 21.14
CA ASN A 40 6.20 0.57 21.61
C ASN A 40 7.47 0.61 20.76
N VAL A 41 7.84 1.82 20.35
CA VAL A 41 9.10 2.15 19.68
C VAL A 41 9.87 3.13 20.54
N LEU A 42 11.06 2.73 20.96
CA LEU A 42 11.97 3.55 21.75
C LEU A 42 12.99 4.20 20.83
N VAL A 43 13.16 5.52 20.96
CA VAL A 43 14.14 6.29 20.19
C VAL A 43 15.07 7.00 21.17
N ASP A 44 16.34 6.64 21.17
CA ASP A 44 17.33 7.33 21.99
C ASP A 44 17.61 8.72 21.42
N GLY A 45 17.38 9.78 22.20
CA GLY A 45 17.67 11.17 21.85
C GLY A 45 19.14 11.54 22.14
N LYS A 46 19.72 12.52 21.43
CA LYS A 46 21.17 12.83 21.54
C LYS A 46 21.54 13.24 22.97
N ALA A 47 22.63 12.67 23.51
CA ALA A 47 23.30 13.02 24.77
C ALA A 47 22.40 13.27 25.99
N GLN A 48 21.70 14.42 26.03
CA GLN A 48 20.85 14.90 27.12
C GLN A 48 19.35 14.75 26.85
N GLU A 49 18.92 14.40 25.62
CA GLU A 49 17.50 14.37 25.25
C GLU A 49 16.72 13.16 25.82
N GLY A 50 17.40 12.18 26.43
CA GLY A 50 16.81 10.96 26.97
C GLY A 50 16.20 10.05 25.91
N THR A 51 15.64 8.92 26.33
CA THR A 51 14.92 7.98 25.45
C THR A 51 13.45 8.39 25.36
N ARG A 52 12.93 8.51 24.13
CA ARG A 52 11.51 8.78 23.86
C ARG A 52 10.80 7.48 23.52
N CYS A 53 9.63 7.26 24.10
CA CYS A 53 8.77 6.13 23.77
C CYS A 53 7.58 6.60 22.93
N PHE A 54 7.32 5.92 21.83
CA PHE A 54 6.15 6.12 20.97
C PHE A 54 5.33 4.84 20.94
N THR A 55 4.04 4.93 21.25
CA THR A 55 3.13 3.78 21.29
C THR A 55 2.18 3.81 20.09
N PHE A 56 2.06 2.67 19.43
CA PHE A 56 1.19 2.43 18.28
C PHE A 56 0.34 1.18 18.51
N ASP A 57 -0.61 0.87 17.62
CA ASP A 57 -1.35 -0.40 17.69
C ASP A 57 -0.44 -1.61 17.42
N ARG A 58 0.58 -1.42 16.57
CA ARG A 58 1.62 -2.42 16.31
C ARG A 58 2.91 -1.76 15.86
N ALA A 59 4.03 -2.27 16.36
CA ALA A 59 5.36 -1.93 15.87
C ALA A 59 6.05 -3.14 15.24
N LEU A 60 6.31 -3.06 13.94
CA LEU A 60 6.96 -4.09 13.14
C LEU A 60 8.45 -3.78 13.01
N PRO A 61 9.34 -4.58 13.66
CA PRO A 61 10.78 -4.36 13.63
C PRO A 61 11.40 -4.59 12.24
N PRO A 62 12.67 -4.21 12.05
CA PRO A 62 13.36 -4.33 10.75
C PRO A 62 13.35 -5.72 10.10
N ASN A 63 13.26 -6.79 10.87
CA ASN A 63 13.20 -8.17 10.38
C ASN A 63 11.78 -8.63 9.98
N SER A 64 10.75 -7.78 10.15
CA SER A 64 9.38 -8.11 9.77
C SER A 64 9.21 -8.31 8.26
N THR A 65 8.65 -9.46 7.91
CA THR A 65 8.37 -9.90 6.55
C THR A 65 7.15 -9.19 5.96
N GLN A 66 6.91 -9.40 4.66
CA GLN A 66 5.67 -8.93 4.02
C GLN A 66 4.43 -9.68 4.55
N GLU A 67 4.61 -10.92 5.02
CA GLU A 67 3.54 -11.70 5.60
C GLU A 67 3.09 -11.10 6.94
N ASP A 68 4.05 -10.70 7.80
CA ASP A 68 3.75 -10.04 9.08
C ASP A 68 2.95 -8.76 8.88
N VAL A 69 3.27 -7.96 7.85
CA VAL A 69 2.48 -6.78 7.50
C VAL A 69 1.10 -7.16 7.00
N MET A 70 1.00 -8.20 6.16
CA MET A 70 -0.27 -8.64 5.60
C MET A 70 -1.23 -9.11 6.70
N GLN A 71 -0.74 -9.78 7.74
CA GLN A 71 -1.53 -10.21 8.90
C GLN A 71 -2.25 -9.04 9.59
N GLU A 72 -1.65 -7.84 9.62
CA GLU A 72 -2.29 -6.65 10.20
C GLU A 72 -3.42 -6.08 9.33
N VAL A 73 -3.41 -6.37 8.02
CA VAL A 73 -4.40 -5.89 7.05
C VAL A 73 -5.50 -6.90 6.80
N SER A 74 -5.20 -8.20 6.88
CA SER A 74 -6.12 -9.31 6.59
C SER A 74 -7.51 -9.19 7.24
N PRO A 75 -7.66 -8.79 8.52
CA PRO A 75 -8.99 -8.62 9.13
C PRO A 75 -9.89 -7.62 8.40
N MET A 76 -9.32 -6.59 7.74
CA MET A 76 -10.08 -5.61 6.97
C MET A 76 -10.77 -6.23 5.75
N ILE A 77 -10.19 -7.28 5.17
CA ILE A 77 -10.78 -7.98 4.01
C ILE A 77 -12.11 -8.63 4.39
N GLU A 78 -12.20 -9.21 5.58
CA GLU A 78 -13.45 -9.78 6.11
C GLU A 78 -14.54 -8.72 6.28
N HIS A 79 -14.17 -7.51 6.69
CA HIS A 79 -15.09 -6.39 6.80
C HIS A 79 -15.56 -5.91 5.42
N VAL A 80 -14.65 -5.83 4.44
CA VAL A 80 -14.97 -5.45 3.06
C VAL A 80 -15.95 -6.41 2.41
N LEU A 81 -15.76 -7.72 2.58
CA LEU A 81 -16.69 -8.72 2.05
C LEU A 81 -18.07 -8.70 2.72
N LYS A 82 -18.19 -8.10 3.91
CA LYS A 82 -19.46 -7.84 4.60
C LYS A 82 -20.08 -6.48 4.24
N GLY A 83 -19.50 -5.75 3.29
CA GLY A 83 -20.00 -4.46 2.81
C GLY A 83 -19.53 -3.25 3.63
N ILE A 84 -18.49 -3.40 4.45
CA ILE A 84 -17.91 -2.29 5.22
C ILE A 84 -16.74 -1.69 4.45
N HIS A 85 -16.69 -0.37 4.35
CA HIS A 85 -15.55 0.32 3.72
C HIS A 85 -14.29 0.19 4.59
N ALA A 86 -13.17 -0.19 3.97
CA ALA A 86 -11.86 -0.20 4.61
C ALA A 86 -10.84 0.52 3.74
N THR A 87 -9.89 1.20 4.39
CA THR A 87 -8.85 1.96 3.68
C THR A 87 -7.50 1.76 4.36
N VAL A 88 -6.47 1.50 3.55
CA VAL A 88 -5.08 1.36 3.99
C VAL A 88 -4.26 2.46 3.33
N PHE A 89 -3.55 3.25 4.14
CA PHE A 89 -2.62 4.27 3.66
C PHE A 89 -1.23 4.02 4.25
N ALA A 90 -0.20 4.11 3.42
CA ALA A 90 1.19 4.08 3.87
C ALA A 90 1.78 5.50 3.83
N TYR A 91 2.31 5.97 4.96
CA TYR A 91 2.90 7.30 5.10
C TYR A 91 4.36 7.21 5.58
N GLY A 92 5.17 8.19 5.21
CA GLY A 92 6.59 8.26 5.58
C GLY A 92 7.45 8.98 4.55
N GLN A 93 8.69 9.31 4.90
CA GLN A 93 9.64 9.98 4.01
C GLN A 93 10.06 9.13 2.81
N THR A 94 10.68 9.73 1.79
CA THR A 94 11.27 8.97 0.67
C THR A 94 12.31 7.96 1.17
N GLY A 95 12.27 6.76 0.60
CA GLY A 95 13.19 5.68 0.99
C GLY A 95 12.83 4.98 2.31
N SER A 96 11.71 5.32 2.95
CA SER A 96 11.25 4.63 4.18
C SER A 96 10.59 3.26 3.95
N GLY A 97 10.50 2.80 2.69
CA GLY A 97 9.90 1.49 2.36
C GLY A 97 8.39 1.50 2.08
N LYS A 98 7.77 2.65 1.84
CA LYS A 98 6.32 2.74 1.46
C LYS A 98 5.98 1.86 0.25
N THR A 99 6.68 2.08 -0.88
CA THR A 99 6.47 1.31 -2.12
C THR A 99 6.75 -0.18 -1.91
N TYR A 100 7.81 -0.52 -1.17
CA TYR A 100 8.10 -1.90 -0.80
C TYR A 100 6.95 -2.53 0.01
N THR A 101 6.39 -1.82 0.99
CA THR A 101 5.32 -2.33 1.84
C THR A 101 4.00 -2.51 1.08
N VAL A 102 3.63 -1.53 0.26
CA VAL A 102 2.33 -1.52 -0.44
C VAL A 102 2.36 -2.39 -1.70
N GLU A 103 3.41 -2.27 -2.51
CA GLU A 103 3.51 -2.97 -3.79
C GLU A 103 4.36 -4.22 -3.68
N GLY A 104 5.55 -4.11 -3.07
CA GLY A 104 6.49 -5.22 -2.90
C GLY A 104 6.87 -5.89 -4.21
N ILE A 105 7.21 -5.08 -5.20
CA ILE A 105 7.69 -5.52 -6.51
C ILE A 105 9.05 -4.90 -6.80
N ASP A 106 9.93 -5.68 -7.40
CA ASP A 106 11.24 -5.18 -7.81
C ASP A 106 11.07 -4.26 -9.02
N TYR A 107 11.78 -3.13 -9.03
CA TYR A 107 11.82 -2.24 -10.18
C TYR A 107 13.19 -2.32 -10.84
N LEU A 108 13.24 -2.85 -12.06
CA LEU A 108 14.44 -3.00 -12.86
C LEU A 108 14.68 -1.74 -13.69
N ARG A 109 15.91 -1.22 -13.68
CA ARG A 109 16.35 -0.18 -14.61
C ARG A 109 16.90 -0.83 -15.88
N HIS A 110 16.25 -0.60 -17.01
CA HIS A 110 16.78 -0.90 -18.33
C HIS A 110 17.20 0.42 -19.00
N GLY A 111 18.51 0.68 -19.06
CA GLY A 111 19.03 1.93 -19.65
C GLY A 111 18.60 3.19 -18.90
N SER A 112 18.46 4.31 -19.63
CA SER A 112 18.11 5.62 -19.06
C SER A 112 16.60 5.84 -18.85
N GLY A 113 15.77 4.83 -19.04
CA GLY A 113 14.32 4.93 -18.94
C GLY A 113 13.79 4.84 -17.50
N ASN A 114 12.47 5.04 -17.36
CA ASN A 114 11.76 4.80 -16.11
C ASN A 114 11.99 3.34 -15.64
N PRO A 115 12.26 3.11 -14.34
CA PRO A 115 12.31 1.76 -13.80
C PRO A 115 10.99 1.02 -14.12
N ARG A 116 11.09 -0.26 -14.48
CA ARG A 116 9.94 -1.10 -14.80
C ARG A 116 9.75 -2.19 -13.76
N PRO A 117 8.50 -2.52 -13.39
CA PRO A 117 8.23 -3.61 -12.47
C PRO A 117 8.68 -4.96 -13.04
N SER A 118 9.35 -5.75 -12.22
CA SER A 118 9.75 -7.13 -12.50
C SER A 118 8.57 -8.06 -12.28
N LEU A 119 8.09 -8.68 -13.35
CA LEU A 119 7.13 -9.78 -13.26
C LEU A 119 7.73 -11.04 -12.63
N LYS A 120 9.05 -11.07 -12.40
CA LYS A 120 9.78 -12.17 -11.75
C LYS A 120 10.04 -11.92 -10.26
N THR A 121 9.46 -10.87 -9.68
CA THR A 121 9.57 -10.63 -8.24
C THR A 121 9.12 -11.90 -7.50
N ASP A 122 9.91 -12.35 -6.52
CA ASP A 122 9.54 -13.47 -5.67
C ASP A 122 8.19 -13.19 -4.97
N PRO A 123 7.20 -14.10 -5.01
CA PRO A 123 5.93 -13.92 -4.31
C PRO A 123 6.05 -13.63 -2.81
N ARG A 124 7.15 -14.03 -2.16
CA ARG A 124 7.45 -13.69 -0.76
C ARG A 124 7.71 -12.20 -0.55
N GLN A 125 8.14 -11.49 -1.60
CA GLN A 125 8.40 -10.05 -1.58
C GLN A 125 7.17 -9.21 -1.91
N HIS A 126 6.10 -9.81 -2.45
CA HIS A 126 4.84 -9.12 -2.73
C HIS A 126 4.33 -8.36 -1.51
N GLY A 127 3.94 -7.10 -1.73
CA GLY A 127 3.40 -6.22 -0.69
C GLY A 127 1.92 -6.43 -0.46
N ILE A 128 1.30 -5.48 0.24
CA ILE A 128 -0.11 -5.53 0.62
C ILE A 128 -1.03 -5.71 -0.60
N ILE A 129 -0.87 -4.92 -1.67
CA ILE A 129 -1.80 -4.93 -2.81
C ILE A 129 -1.89 -6.32 -3.47
N PRO A 130 -0.80 -6.92 -4.01
CA PRO A 130 -0.88 -8.22 -4.66
C PRO A 130 -1.38 -9.35 -3.73
N ARG A 131 -1.06 -9.29 -2.43
CA ARG A 131 -1.56 -10.26 -1.43
C ARG A 131 -3.06 -10.07 -1.14
N ALA A 132 -3.50 -8.83 -0.96
CA ALA A 132 -4.89 -8.49 -0.70
C ALA A 132 -5.78 -8.86 -1.90
N ILE A 133 -5.29 -8.68 -3.14
CA ILE A 133 -5.99 -9.16 -4.35
C ILE A 133 -6.21 -10.67 -4.27
N GLN A 134 -5.20 -11.47 -3.93
CA GLN A 134 -5.40 -12.91 -3.82
C GLN A 134 -6.39 -13.24 -2.70
N LEU A 135 -6.16 -12.65 -1.51
CA LEU A 135 -6.94 -12.95 -0.31
C LEU A 135 -8.42 -12.61 -0.45
N VAL A 136 -8.78 -11.47 -1.08
CA VAL A 136 -10.19 -11.08 -1.22
C VAL A 136 -10.97 -12.06 -2.09
N PHE A 137 -10.37 -12.56 -3.18
CA PHE A 137 -11.02 -13.56 -4.02
C PHE A 137 -11.09 -14.92 -3.33
N ASP A 138 -10.05 -15.32 -2.58
CA ASP A 138 -10.05 -16.58 -1.83
C ASP A 138 -11.16 -16.59 -0.77
N ARG A 139 -11.25 -15.54 0.05
CA ARG A 139 -12.28 -15.39 1.08
C ARG A 139 -13.68 -15.29 0.51
N ALA A 140 -13.85 -14.59 -0.61
CA ALA A 140 -15.14 -14.53 -1.28
C ALA A 140 -15.61 -15.90 -1.77
N ARG A 141 -14.71 -16.72 -2.32
CA ARG A 141 -15.03 -18.09 -2.73
C ARG A 141 -15.39 -18.97 -1.54
N GLU A 142 -14.65 -18.88 -0.43
CA GLU A 142 -14.98 -19.57 0.83
C GLU A 142 -16.40 -19.22 1.29
N MET A 143 -16.75 -17.93 1.36
CA MET A 143 -18.09 -17.48 1.72
C MET A 143 -19.16 -17.99 0.75
N GLN A 144 -18.89 -18.05 -0.56
CA GLN A 144 -19.84 -18.58 -1.55
C GLN A 144 -20.04 -20.10 -1.45
N LEU A 145 -19.05 -20.86 -0.96
CA LEU A 145 -19.20 -22.28 -0.67
C LEU A 145 -20.10 -22.52 0.55
N GLU A 146 -20.05 -21.61 1.53
CA GLU A 146 -20.90 -21.65 2.72
C GLU A 146 -22.34 -21.17 2.44
N ASP A 147 -22.50 -20.12 1.63
CA ASP A 147 -23.79 -19.61 1.17
C ASP A 147 -23.80 -19.40 -0.35
N GLY A 148 -24.40 -20.37 -1.06
CA GLY A 148 -24.53 -20.36 -2.51
C GLY A 148 -25.37 -19.21 -3.09
N ASN A 149 -26.04 -18.41 -2.27
CA ASN A 149 -26.75 -17.21 -2.71
C ASN A 149 -25.85 -15.96 -2.75
N LEU A 150 -24.66 -15.99 -2.12
CA LEU A 150 -23.75 -14.85 -2.13
C LEU A 150 -23.19 -14.58 -3.53
N ARG A 151 -23.20 -13.32 -3.92
CA ARG A 151 -22.69 -12.82 -5.19
C ARG A 151 -21.76 -11.64 -4.93
N PHE A 152 -20.55 -11.74 -5.47
CA PHE A 152 -19.55 -10.68 -5.41
C PHE A 152 -19.26 -10.18 -6.82
N GLN A 153 -19.08 -8.87 -6.95
CA GLN A 153 -18.54 -8.25 -8.15
C GLN A 153 -17.29 -7.49 -7.74
N PHE A 154 -16.13 -7.88 -8.27
CA PHE A 154 -14.88 -7.19 -8.01
C PHE A 154 -14.57 -6.25 -9.15
N CYS A 155 -14.22 -5.02 -8.78
CA CYS A 155 -13.79 -3.99 -9.71
C CYS A 155 -12.52 -3.34 -9.15
N CYS A 156 -11.65 -2.87 -10.02
CA CYS A 156 -10.51 -2.06 -9.61
C CYS A 156 -10.31 -0.86 -10.53
N SER A 157 -9.88 0.24 -9.94
CA SER A 157 -9.28 1.37 -10.65
C SER A 157 -7.89 1.60 -10.07
N PHE A 158 -7.00 2.24 -10.82
CA PHE A 158 -5.67 2.55 -10.33
C PHE A 158 -5.21 3.87 -10.92
N TYR A 159 -4.87 4.82 -10.04
CA TYR A 159 -4.45 6.15 -10.45
C TYR A 159 -3.31 6.65 -9.57
N GLN A 160 -2.56 7.60 -10.10
CA GLN A 160 -1.52 8.34 -9.38
C GLN A 160 -1.89 9.82 -9.34
N ILE A 161 -1.73 10.43 -8.17
CA ILE A 161 -1.75 11.89 -8.03
C ILE A 161 -0.30 12.37 -7.98
N TYR A 162 0.08 13.27 -8.90
CA TYR A 162 1.39 13.89 -8.91
C TYR A 162 1.26 15.34 -9.36
N ASN A 163 1.83 16.28 -8.59
CA ASN A 163 1.74 17.72 -8.88
C ASN A 163 0.29 18.18 -9.11
N GLU A 164 -0.60 17.87 -8.16
CA GLU A 164 -2.05 18.17 -8.21
C GLU A 164 -2.80 17.61 -9.43
N ARG A 165 -2.19 16.65 -10.13
CA ARG A 165 -2.77 16.03 -11.32
C ARG A 165 -3.09 14.57 -11.06
N VAL A 166 -4.34 14.19 -11.33
CA VAL A 166 -4.76 12.78 -11.31
C VAL A 166 -4.50 12.14 -12.68
N MET A 167 -3.80 11.01 -12.69
CA MET A 167 -3.45 10.24 -13.87
C MET A 167 -3.98 8.81 -13.73
N ASP A 168 -4.72 8.33 -14.71
CA ASP A 168 -5.24 6.96 -14.73
C ASP A 168 -4.13 6.00 -15.20
N LEU A 169 -3.70 5.11 -14.32
CA LEU A 169 -2.64 4.14 -14.59
C LEU A 169 -3.15 2.95 -15.40
N LEU A 170 -4.45 2.75 -15.52
CA LEU A 170 -5.06 1.73 -16.38
C LEU A 170 -5.46 2.28 -17.76
N ASN A 171 -5.42 3.60 -17.94
CA ASN A 171 -5.63 4.27 -19.22
C ASN A 171 -4.47 5.23 -19.56
N PRO A 172 -3.39 4.72 -20.18
CA PRO A 172 -2.18 5.50 -20.49
C PRO A 172 -2.41 6.73 -21.39
N SER A 173 -3.54 6.80 -22.10
CA SER A 173 -3.88 8.01 -22.85
C SER A 173 -3.98 9.26 -21.95
N THR A 174 -4.29 9.07 -20.66
CA THR A 174 -4.38 10.14 -19.67
C THR A 174 -3.05 10.49 -19.00
N THR A 175 -2.04 9.62 -19.06
CA THR A 175 -0.73 9.83 -18.41
C THR A 175 0.16 10.74 -19.26
N HIS A 176 0.02 10.72 -20.58
CA HIS A 176 0.90 11.42 -21.52
C HIS A 176 0.46 12.84 -21.93
N SER A 177 -0.80 13.23 -21.68
CA SER A 177 -1.28 14.56 -22.11
C SER A 177 -0.84 15.64 -21.10
N PRO A 178 0.11 16.54 -21.38
CA PRO A 178 0.72 17.41 -20.37
C PRO A 178 -0.25 18.30 -19.56
N ASN A 179 -1.43 18.61 -20.11
CA ASN A 179 -2.38 19.58 -19.55
C ASN A 179 -3.74 18.99 -19.09
N THR A 180 -3.90 17.67 -19.02
CA THR A 180 -5.19 17.05 -18.65
C THR A 180 -5.02 16.04 -17.51
N GLY A 181 -5.12 16.50 -16.27
CA GLY A 181 -5.46 15.60 -15.16
C GLY A 181 -6.92 15.20 -15.24
N LEU A 182 -7.26 14.00 -14.75
CA LEU A 182 -8.64 13.69 -14.46
C LEU A 182 -9.15 14.64 -13.39
N LYS A 183 -10.41 15.08 -13.54
CA LYS A 183 -11.06 15.96 -12.58
C LYS A 183 -11.47 15.15 -11.36
N VAL A 184 -11.40 15.78 -10.21
CA VAL A 184 -11.94 15.22 -8.97
C VAL A 184 -13.13 16.07 -8.55
N GLY A 185 -14.25 15.43 -8.24
CA GLY A 185 -15.49 16.12 -7.98
C GLY A 185 -16.49 15.31 -7.15
N TRP A 186 -17.52 15.99 -6.69
CA TRP A 186 -18.62 15.37 -5.95
C TRP A 186 -19.61 14.71 -6.92
N CYS A 187 -19.86 13.42 -6.70
CA CYS A 187 -20.95 12.68 -7.33
C CYS A 187 -22.22 12.77 -6.47
N ARG A 188 -23.36 12.34 -7.02
CA ARG A 188 -24.63 12.28 -6.27
C ARG A 188 -24.48 11.40 -5.02
N GLY A 189 -24.95 11.88 -3.87
CA GLY A 189 -24.91 11.17 -2.59
C GLY A 189 -23.61 11.37 -1.79
N ASP A 190 -22.98 12.54 -1.91
CA ASP A 190 -21.77 12.93 -1.17
C ASP A 190 -20.58 11.96 -1.37
N VAL A 191 -20.52 11.33 -2.54
CA VAL A 191 -19.39 10.48 -2.93
C VAL A 191 -18.38 11.32 -3.68
N PHE A 192 -17.18 11.47 -3.13
CA PHE A 192 -16.07 12.13 -3.81
C PHE A 192 -15.41 11.16 -4.79
N ALA A 193 -15.35 11.52 -6.07
CA ALA A 193 -14.91 10.62 -7.14
C ALA A 193 -14.01 11.31 -8.17
N VAL A 194 -13.22 10.49 -8.87
CA VAL A 194 -12.42 10.92 -10.02
C VAL A 194 -13.25 10.70 -11.29
N GLU A 195 -13.52 11.76 -12.03
CA GLU A 195 -14.29 11.71 -13.27
C GLU A 195 -13.53 10.95 -14.37
N ASN A 196 -14.25 10.12 -15.13
CA ASN A 196 -13.71 9.33 -16.25
C ASN A 196 -12.55 8.38 -15.87
N LEU A 197 -12.39 8.06 -14.58
CA LEU A 197 -11.46 7.04 -14.13
C LEU A 197 -11.89 5.67 -14.66
N PHE A 198 -10.98 4.95 -15.29
CA PHE A 198 -11.24 3.62 -15.79
C PHE A 198 -11.44 2.63 -14.63
N ILE A 199 -12.56 1.91 -14.70
CA ILE A 199 -12.91 0.86 -13.75
C ILE A 199 -12.88 -0.48 -14.49
N CYS A 200 -11.97 -1.37 -14.11
CA CYS A 200 -11.85 -2.70 -14.67
C CYS A 200 -12.66 -3.70 -13.84
N ASN A 201 -13.66 -4.33 -14.48
CA ASN A 201 -14.34 -5.49 -13.91
C ASN A 201 -13.38 -6.69 -13.86
N CYS A 202 -13.19 -7.26 -12.68
CA CYS A 202 -12.28 -8.36 -12.41
C CYS A 202 -13.06 -9.58 -11.92
N ASP A 203 -13.29 -10.53 -12.82
CA ASP A 203 -13.93 -11.82 -12.55
C ASP A 203 -12.98 -12.82 -11.85
N GLU A 204 -11.67 -12.66 -12.05
CA GLU A 204 -10.64 -13.52 -11.48
C GLU A 204 -9.48 -12.71 -10.86
N PRO A 205 -8.80 -13.26 -9.83
CA PRO A 205 -7.67 -12.57 -9.18
C PRO A 205 -6.55 -12.23 -10.18
N GLU A 206 -6.27 -13.10 -11.15
CA GLU A 206 -5.23 -12.89 -12.15
C GLU A 206 -5.54 -11.71 -13.09
N LYS A 207 -6.81 -11.38 -13.33
CA LYS A 207 -7.18 -10.18 -14.09
C LYS A 207 -6.89 -8.91 -13.30
N MET A 208 -7.23 -8.88 -12.01
CA MET A 208 -6.95 -7.75 -11.13
C MET A 208 -5.44 -7.57 -10.92
N ARG A 209 -4.68 -8.67 -10.78
CA ARG A 209 -3.21 -8.62 -10.72
C ARG A 209 -2.61 -8.07 -12.01
N ARG A 210 -3.10 -8.46 -13.19
CA ARG A 210 -2.67 -7.88 -14.47
C ARG A 210 -2.93 -6.38 -14.53
N CYS A 211 -4.08 -5.88 -14.06
CA CYS A 211 -4.34 -4.44 -13.96
C CYS A 211 -3.31 -3.75 -13.05
N PHE A 212 -3.04 -4.30 -11.87
CA PHE A 212 -2.01 -3.77 -10.96
C PHE A 212 -0.63 -3.71 -11.61
N PHE A 213 -0.15 -4.81 -12.21
CA PHE A 213 1.16 -4.86 -12.87
C PHE A 213 1.24 -4.01 -14.14
N SER A 214 0.12 -3.82 -14.84
CA SER A 214 0.07 -2.90 -15.98
C SER A 214 0.18 -1.47 -15.50
N GLY A 215 -0.61 -1.08 -14.49
CA GLY A 215 -0.60 0.28 -13.97
C GLY A 215 0.72 0.67 -13.31
N THR A 216 1.43 -0.26 -12.65
CA THR A 216 2.76 0.03 -12.10
C THR A 216 3.81 0.37 -13.16
N LYS A 217 3.63 -0.04 -14.43
CA LYS A 217 4.51 0.37 -15.55
C LYS A 217 4.29 1.83 -15.97
N GLU A 218 3.09 2.34 -15.78
CA GLU A 218 2.69 3.69 -16.16
C GLU A 218 2.96 4.74 -15.08
N LYS A 219 3.38 4.30 -13.88
CA LYS A 219 3.67 5.19 -12.76
C LYS A 219 4.84 6.12 -13.08
N PHE A 220 4.63 7.40 -12.82
CA PHE A 220 5.72 8.35 -12.76
C PHE A 220 6.50 8.15 -11.46
N MET A 221 7.71 7.60 -11.58
CA MET A 221 8.68 7.56 -10.49
C MET A 221 9.55 8.81 -10.62
N GLY A 222 9.11 9.92 -10.01
CA GLY A 222 9.96 11.11 -9.94
C GLY A 222 11.33 10.70 -9.41
N SER A 223 12.39 11.00 -10.17
CA SER A 223 13.73 10.87 -9.66
C SER A 223 13.82 11.80 -8.47
N HIS A 224 13.79 11.26 -7.26
CA HIS A 224 14.46 11.92 -6.16
C HIS A 224 15.93 11.91 -6.54
N ALA A 225 16.34 12.93 -7.30
CA ALA A 225 17.70 13.40 -7.30
C ALA A 225 17.96 13.80 -5.85
N ARG A 226 18.30 12.82 -5.01
CA ARG A 226 19.17 13.08 -3.87
C ARG A 226 20.43 13.61 -4.53
N THR A 227 20.53 14.93 -4.55
CA THR A 227 21.77 15.64 -4.75
C THR A 227 22.80 14.98 -3.86
N SER A 228 23.56 14.05 -4.43
CA SER A 228 24.89 13.73 -3.95
C SER A 228 25.78 14.91 -4.36
N SER A 229 25.50 16.09 -3.82
CA SER A 229 26.49 17.16 -3.76
C SER A 229 27.40 16.80 -2.59
N HIS A 230 28.29 15.85 -2.84
CA HIS A 230 29.59 15.85 -2.18
C HIS A 230 30.32 17.10 -2.65
N ARG A 231 30.43 18.10 -1.79
CA ARG A 231 31.66 18.88 -1.57
C ARG A 231 31.64 19.40 -0.15
#